data_AF-A0A818YLD9-F1
#
_entry.id   AF-A0A818YLD9-F1
#
_cell.length_a   1.000
_cell.length_b   1.000
_cell.length_c   1.000
_cell.angle_alpha   90.00
_cell.angle_beta   90.00
_cell.angle_gamma   90.00
#
_symmetry.space_group_name_H-M   'P 1'
#
loop_
_entity.id
_entity.type
_entity.pdbx_description
1 polymer ?
#
loop_
_entity_poly.entity_id
_entity_poly.type
_entity_poly.pdbx_seq_one_letter_code
_entity_poly.pdbx_strand_id
1 'polypeptide(L)'
;MSVSHENLSIMPQPTAATPPSEEKTLICSICEATIADTDERLICPNEKCEKWTCFNCANMMIEIMFSQPTLNYPLKCGVCGQEFDRIKIEEMIIKSEHYEQYIACIFPLYWSDECLEEYEQLAQCPFCPYLEIHTTDACSIQFLTCQNPACGKRSCLICLHAIDDDLDQSNHQSICIQLQKYKRMVEQAIELGSVRRCPHCQLTGIKDDNCTHMVCERCELSWCYVCGMKEEECDVDSYADHTLSDHNQGWESNEKRCPMYLYNIYNIDNRWPTSDEGCREYLHRYRTLCELSNVLKIIGEDKFYELNDTFRIIDAAGYTIDEIKNHETCVLIKYPTNND
;
A
#
# COMPACT_ATOMS: atom_id res chain seq x y z
N MET A 1 -37.70 -6.96 89.82
CA MET A 1 -37.21 -6.48 88.51
C MET A 1 -35.95 -5.70 88.78
N SER A 2 -34.82 -6.38 88.63
CA SER A 2 -33.51 -5.91 89.09
C SER A 2 -32.47 -6.70 88.32
N VAL A 3 -31.81 -6.07 87.35
CA VAL A 3 -30.45 -6.46 86.95
C VAL A 3 -29.69 -5.18 86.61
N SER A 4 -28.53 -5.10 87.24
CA SER A 4 -27.55 -4.04 87.31
C SER A 4 -26.56 -4.05 86.13
N HIS A 5 -25.89 -2.90 85.99
CA HIS A 5 -24.74 -2.58 85.16
C HIS A 5 -23.64 -3.65 85.07
N GLU A 6 -22.94 -3.69 83.93
CA GLU A 6 -21.47 -3.67 83.92
C GLU A 6 -20.92 -3.04 82.62
N ASN A 7 -20.01 -2.07 82.81
CA ASN A 7 -19.22 -1.35 81.83
C ASN A 7 -17.95 -2.15 81.50
N LEU A 8 -17.54 -2.21 80.23
CA LEU A 8 -16.13 -2.37 79.86
C LEU A 8 -15.81 -1.51 78.63
N SER A 9 -15.02 -0.46 78.87
CA SER A 9 -14.42 0.39 77.85
C SER A 9 -13.32 -0.35 77.09
N ILE A 10 -13.37 -0.34 75.77
CA ILE A 10 -12.28 -0.77 74.89
C ILE A 10 -11.81 0.49 74.14
N MET A 11 -10.58 0.91 74.40
CA MET A 11 -9.95 2.00 73.65
C MET A 11 -9.54 1.50 72.26
N PRO A 12 -9.73 2.27 71.18
CA PRO A 12 -9.25 1.91 69.85
C PRO A 12 -7.73 2.10 69.78
N GLN A 13 -7.02 1.06 69.30
CA GLN A 13 -5.60 1.13 68.96
C GLN A 13 -5.39 1.89 67.63
N PRO A 14 -4.25 2.55 67.43
CA PRO A 14 -3.95 3.28 66.21
C PRO A 14 -3.65 2.32 65.05
N THR A 15 -4.34 2.51 63.92
CA THR A 15 -4.08 1.81 62.66
C THR A 15 -2.73 2.23 62.09
N ALA A 16 -1.85 1.25 61.89
CA ALA A 16 -0.55 1.43 61.26
C ALA A 16 -0.72 1.91 59.80
N ALA A 17 0.04 2.94 59.44
CA ALA A 17 0.10 3.45 58.06
C ALA A 17 0.72 2.40 57.13
N THR A 18 0.04 2.14 56.02
CA THR A 18 0.52 1.28 54.92
C THR A 18 1.73 1.95 54.26
N PRO A 19 2.83 1.22 53.99
CA PRO A 19 3.97 1.78 53.26
C PRO A 19 3.59 2.08 51.81
N PRO A 20 4.14 3.14 51.18
CA PRO A 20 3.90 3.44 49.79
C PRO A 20 4.46 2.32 48.92
N SER A 21 3.62 1.79 48.01
CA SER A 21 4.03 0.82 47.00
C SER A 21 5.08 1.42 46.07
N GLU A 22 6.19 0.71 45.86
CA GLU A 22 7.21 1.06 44.86
C GLU A 22 6.54 1.23 43.48
N GLU A 23 6.46 2.47 42.97
CA GLU A 23 6.04 2.76 41.60
C GLU A 23 7.06 2.14 40.64
N LYS A 24 6.65 1.08 39.93
CA LYS A 24 7.46 0.49 38.87
C LYS A 24 7.46 1.44 37.68
N THR A 25 8.57 2.12 37.45
CA THR A 25 8.77 2.93 36.25
C THR A 25 8.79 2.02 35.01
N LEU A 26 7.76 2.11 34.17
CA LEU A 26 7.71 1.41 32.89
C LEU A 26 8.54 2.18 31.84
N ILE A 27 9.18 1.46 30.93
CA ILE A 27 10.04 2.06 29.88
C ILE A 27 9.59 1.59 28.51
N CYS A 28 9.44 2.52 27.58
CA CYS A 28 9.12 2.21 26.20
C CYS A 28 10.28 1.47 25.54
N SER A 29 9.98 0.36 24.87
CA SER A 29 10.99 -0.50 24.25
C SER A 29 11.46 -0.01 22.88
N ILE A 30 10.91 1.10 22.38
CA ILE A 30 11.24 1.71 21.08
C ILE A 30 12.05 2.99 21.28
N CYS A 31 11.60 3.89 22.14
CA CYS A 31 12.23 5.20 22.34
C CYS A 31 12.88 5.38 23.72
N GLU A 32 12.85 4.35 24.58
CA GLU A 32 13.42 4.35 25.94
C GLU A 32 12.83 5.41 26.89
N ALA A 33 11.75 6.10 26.49
CA ALA A 33 11.05 7.04 27.36
C ALA A 33 10.33 6.33 28.51
N THR A 34 10.30 6.97 29.68
CA THR A 34 9.51 6.52 30.82
C THR A 34 8.02 6.66 30.50
N ILE A 35 7.24 5.62 30.81
CA ILE A 35 5.79 5.57 30.65
C ILE A 35 5.19 5.66 32.05
N ALA A 36 4.34 6.65 32.31
CA ALA A 36 3.62 6.73 33.57
C ALA A 36 2.54 5.64 33.63
N ASP A 37 2.15 5.21 34.83
CA ASP A 37 1.14 4.16 34.99
C ASP A 37 -0.22 4.51 34.36
N THR A 38 -0.54 5.80 34.32
CA THR A 38 -1.74 6.36 33.69
C THR A 38 -1.65 6.50 32.18
N ASP A 39 -0.46 6.41 31.60
CA ASP A 39 -0.26 6.64 30.17
C ASP A 39 -0.78 5.45 29.36
N GLU A 40 -1.42 5.80 28.24
CA GLU A 40 -1.81 4.82 27.24
C GLU A 40 -0.58 4.18 26.60
N ARG A 41 -0.68 2.86 26.40
CA ARG A 41 0.43 2.05 25.95
C ARG A 41 -0.05 0.74 25.34
N LEU A 42 0.75 0.21 24.43
CA LEU A 42 0.59 -1.16 23.95
C LEU A 42 1.49 -2.10 24.73
N ILE A 43 0.93 -3.26 25.06
CA ILE A 43 1.63 -4.35 25.72
C ILE A 43 1.78 -5.45 24.67
N CYS A 44 3.00 -5.93 24.46
CA CYS A 44 3.21 -7.08 23.59
C CYS A 44 2.47 -8.30 24.15
N PRO A 45 1.59 -8.97 23.38
CA PRO A 45 0.84 -10.12 23.87
C PRO A 45 1.71 -11.39 23.98
N ASN A 46 2.92 -11.38 23.44
CA ASN A 46 3.89 -12.44 23.67
C ASN A 46 4.40 -12.37 25.12
N GLU A 47 3.96 -13.33 25.95
CA GLU A 47 4.35 -13.46 27.36
C GLU A 47 5.86 -13.52 27.57
N LYS A 48 6.65 -13.95 26.58
CA LYS A 48 8.12 -13.97 26.69
C LYS A 48 8.78 -12.62 26.40
N CYS A 49 8.06 -11.69 25.78
CA CYS A 49 8.57 -10.40 25.36
C CYS A 49 8.40 -9.36 26.49
N GLU A 50 7.20 -9.28 27.07
CA GLU A 50 6.82 -8.34 28.15
C GLU A 50 7.21 -6.87 27.88
N LYS A 51 7.34 -6.50 26.60
CA LYS A 51 7.74 -5.16 26.17
C LYS A 51 6.56 -4.21 26.03
N TRP A 52 6.80 -2.95 26.36
CA TRP A 52 5.83 -1.86 26.38
C TRP A 52 6.14 -0.85 25.28
N THR A 53 5.11 -0.37 24.60
CA THR A 53 5.21 0.70 23.60
C THR A 53 4.40 1.89 24.07
N CYS A 54 5.02 3.06 24.22
CA CYS A 54 4.31 4.26 24.65
C CYS A 54 3.36 4.77 23.55
N PHE A 55 2.39 5.60 23.95
CA PHE A 55 1.41 6.19 23.04
C PHE A 55 2.03 6.84 21.79
N ASN A 56 3.09 7.64 21.96
CA ASN A 56 3.74 8.33 20.83
C ASN A 56 4.36 7.36 19.82
N CYS A 57 5.06 6.33 20.30
CA CYS A 57 5.63 5.32 19.42
C CYS A 57 4.54 4.50 18.74
N ALA A 58 3.47 4.15 19.46
CA ALA A 58 2.34 3.45 18.88
C ALA A 58 1.65 4.28 17.79
N ASN A 59 1.43 5.59 18.00
CA ASN A 59 0.90 6.49 16.97
C ASN A 59 1.83 6.60 15.76
N MET A 60 3.14 6.71 15.97
CA MET A 60 4.09 6.70 14.86
C MET A 60 4.02 5.39 14.06
N MET A 61 3.86 4.26 14.74
CA MET A 61 3.68 2.97 14.07
C MET A 61 2.34 2.92 13.31
N ILE A 62 1.27 3.49 13.86
CA ILE A 62 -0.04 3.63 13.19
C ILE A 62 0.07 4.49 11.93
N GLU A 63 0.80 5.61 11.98
CA GLU A 63 1.04 6.48 10.81
C GLU A 63 1.84 5.75 9.71
N ILE A 64 2.89 5.02 10.11
CA ILE A 64 3.64 4.14 9.19
C ILE A 64 2.72 3.06 8.60
N MET A 65 1.82 2.50 9.42
CA MET A 65 0.82 1.54 8.97
C MET A 65 -0.10 2.15 7.91
N PHE A 66 -0.61 3.37 8.10
CA PHE A 66 -1.44 4.03 7.08
C PHE A 66 -0.68 4.36 5.79
N SER A 67 0.62 4.64 5.88
CA SER A 67 1.44 4.91 4.69
C SER A 67 1.61 3.68 3.79
N GLN A 68 1.67 2.48 4.37
CA GLN A 68 1.86 1.21 3.64
C GLN A 68 1.04 0.07 4.29
N PRO A 69 -0.29 0.11 4.16
CA PRO A 69 -1.18 -0.73 4.96
C PRO A 69 -1.07 -2.22 4.60
N THR A 70 -0.74 -2.56 3.35
CA THR A 70 -0.56 -3.94 2.88
C THR A 70 0.68 -4.66 3.46
N LEU A 71 1.61 -3.91 4.05
CA LEU A 71 2.85 -4.42 4.64
C LEU A 71 2.83 -4.36 6.16
N ASN A 72 2.27 -3.26 6.68
CA ASN A 72 2.35 -2.92 8.09
C ASN A 72 1.09 -3.29 8.89
N TYR A 73 0.04 -3.78 8.22
CA TYR A 73 -1.12 -4.38 8.86
C TYR A 73 -1.00 -5.91 8.94
N PRO A 74 -1.34 -6.54 10.09
CA PRO A 74 -1.63 -5.91 11.38
C PRO A 74 -0.36 -5.36 12.05
N LEU A 75 -0.53 -4.40 12.96
CA LEU A 75 0.56 -3.80 13.72
C LEU A 75 1.27 -4.84 14.59
N LYS A 76 2.61 -4.89 14.50
CA LYS A 76 3.48 -5.86 15.19
C LYS A 76 4.41 -5.19 16.19
N CYS A 77 4.73 -5.88 17.27
CA CYS A 77 5.72 -5.45 18.25
C CYS A 77 7.09 -5.26 17.59
N GLY A 78 7.67 -4.07 17.69
CA GLY A 78 8.97 -3.75 17.10
C GLY A 78 10.17 -4.53 17.69
N VAL A 79 9.95 -5.33 18.74
CA VAL A 79 11.02 -6.15 19.37
C VAL A 79 10.93 -7.61 18.94
N CYS A 80 9.75 -8.23 19.00
CA CYS A 80 9.61 -9.67 18.74
C CYS A 80 8.74 -10.01 17.52
N GLY A 81 8.20 -9.01 16.82
CA GLY A 81 7.35 -9.19 15.64
C GLY A 81 5.95 -9.75 15.91
N GLN A 82 5.56 -9.95 17.17
CA GLN A 82 4.23 -10.45 17.53
C GLN A 82 3.17 -9.38 17.24
N GLU A 83 2.07 -9.77 16.59
CA GLU A 83 0.92 -8.90 16.35
C GLU A 83 0.31 -8.40 17.65
N PHE A 84 -0.01 -7.11 17.71
CA PHE A 84 -0.73 -6.52 18.84
C PHE A 84 -2.21 -6.89 18.81
N ASP A 85 -2.86 -6.76 19.97
CA ASP A 85 -4.30 -6.89 20.08
C ASP A 85 -5.01 -5.79 19.27
N ARG A 86 -5.80 -6.21 18.28
CA ARG A 86 -6.49 -5.32 17.33
C ARG A 86 -7.45 -4.36 18.04
N ILE A 87 -8.15 -4.81 19.08
CA ILE A 87 -9.12 -3.97 19.81
C ILE A 87 -8.39 -2.78 20.45
N LYS A 88 -7.21 -3.02 21.04
CA LYS A 88 -6.40 -1.95 21.64
C LYS A 88 -5.87 -0.96 20.61
N ILE A 89 -5.51 -1.43 19.42
CA ILE A 89 -5.10 -0.56 18.31
C ILE A 89 -6.28 0.33 17.88
N GLU A 90 -7.47 -0.23 17.70
CA GLU A 90 -8.67 0.52 17.31
C GLU A 90 -9.03 1.59 18.35
N GLU A 91 -8.99 1.25 19.64
CA GLU A 91 -9.20 2.21 20.73
C GLU A 91 -8.20 3.39 20.66
N MET A 92 -6.94 3.10 20.37
CA MET A 92 -5.91 4.13 20.23
C MET A 92 -6.15 5.01 18.99
N ILE A 93 -6.51 4.41 17.84
CA ILE A 93 -6.82 5.11 16.59
C ILE A 93 -7.99 6.08 16.76
N ILE A 94 -9.05 5.65 17.47
CA ILE A 94 -10.21 6.50 17.74
C ILE A 94 -9.80 7.73 18.56
N LYS A 95 -8.89 7.55 19.53
CA LYS A 95 -8.40 8.64 20.38
C LYS A 95 -7.42 9.57 19.69
N SER A 96 -6.64 9.08 18.74
CA SER A 96 -5.71 9.88 17.95
C SER A 96 -6.36 10.55 16.73
N GLU A 97 -7.70 10.55 16.64
CA GLU A 97 -8.49 11.18 15.57
C GLU A 97 -8.18 10.62 14.16
N HIS A 98 -7.53 9.45 14.07
CA HIS A 98 -7.18 8.80 12.80
C HIS A 98 -8.27 7.84 12.28
N TYR A 99 -9.47 7.88 12.86
CA TYR A 99 -10.53 6.93 12.55
C TYR A 99 -10.94 6.92 11.07
N GLU A 100 -11.00 8.10 10.42
CA GLU A 100 -11.31 8.20 9.00
C GLU A 100 -10.23 7.55 8.12
N GLN A 101 -8.95 7.71 8.48
CA GLN A 101 -7.83 7.09 7.76
C GLN A 101 -7.81 5.58 7.99
N TYR A 102 -8.14 5.11 9.19
CA TYR A 102 -8.27 3.68 9.47
C TYR A 102 -9.37 3.03 8.65
N ILE A 103 -10.54 3.68 8.56
CA ILE A 103 -11.63 3.25 7.67
C ILE A 103 -11.19 3.28 6.20
N ALA A 104 -10.47 4.31 5.77
CA ALA A 104 -10.09 4.42 4.36
C ALA A 104 -8.98 3.44 3.95
N CYS A 105 -8.01 3.16 4.84
CA CYS A 105 -6.78 2.44 4.49
C CYS A 105 -6.78 0.97 4.96
N ILE A 106 -7.40 0.66 6.11
CA ILE A 106 -7.27 -0.64 6.77
C ILE A 106 -8.53 -1.48 6.63
N PHE A 107 -9.70 -0.89 6.82
CA PHE A 107 -10.99 -1.60 6.66
C PHE A 107 -11.13 -2.34 5.31
N PRO A 108 -10.72 -1.76 4.17
CA PRO A 108 -10.77 -2.47 2.89
C PRO A 108 -9.92 -3.73 2.89
N LEU A 109 -8.72 -3.70 3.49
CA LEU A 109 -7.83 -4.85 3.56
C LEU A 109 -8.39 -5.95 4.47
N TYR A 110 -8.92 -5.57 5.63
CA TYR A 110 -9.53 -6.52 6.57
C TYR A 110 -10.76 -7.19 5.98
N TRP A 111 -11.66 -6.41 5.38
CA TRP A 111 -12.90 -6.97 4.84
C TRP A 111 -12.63 -7.80 3.59
N SER A 112 -11.74 -7.36 2.70
CA SER A 112 -11.45 -8.08 1.45
C SER A 112 -10.88 -9.49 1.64
N ASP A 113 -10.18 -9.75 2.74
CA ASP A 113 -9.43 -11.01 2.94
C ASP A 113 -10.15 -12.01 3.87
N GLU A 114 -10.92 -11.51 4.86
CA GLU A 114 -11.55 -12.36 5.88
C GLU A 114 -13.08 -12.28 5.96
N CYS A 115 -13.72 -11.26 5.39
CA CYS A 115 -15.16 -10.98 5.65
C CYS A 115 -16.05 -10.87 4.41
N LEU A 116 -15.47 -10.79 3.21
CA LEU A 116 -16.22 -10.75 1.97
C LEU A 116 -16.27 -12.15 1.34
N GLU A 117 -17.46 -12.53 0.88
CA GLU A 117 -17.61 -13.70 0.02
C GLU A 117 -16.98 -13.43 -1.36
N GLU A 118 -16.67 -14.46 -2.15
CA GLU A 118 -16.06 -14.31 -3.50
C GLU A 118 -16.87 -13.40 -4.44
N TYR A 119 -18.18 -13.27 -4.17
CA TYR A 119 -19.10 -12.45 -4.93
C TYR A 119 -19.38 -11.09 -4.26
N GLU A 120 -18.65 -10.68 -3.23
CA GLU A 120 -18.83 -9.40 -2.57
C GLU A 120 -17.59 -8.52 -2.75
N GLN A 121 -17.80 -7.20 -2.78
CA GLN A 121 -16.73 -6.23 -2.81
C GLN A 121 -17.12 -4.99 -2.00
N LEU A 122 -16.11 -4.34 -1.43
CA LEU A 122 -16.30 -3.08 -0.74
C LEU A 122 -16.38 -1.93 -1.74
N ALA A 123 -17.43 -1.12 -1.67
CA ALA A 123 -17.60 0.08 -2.48
C ALA A 123 -17.49 1.32 -1.60
N GLN A 124 -16.63 2.26 -2.00
CA GLN A 124 -16.46 3.55 -1.32
C GLN A 124 -17.23 4.66 -2.02
N CYS A 125 -17.84 5.54 -1.24
CA CYS A 125 -18.39 6.79 -1.75
C CYS A 125 -17.27 7.70 -2.26
N PRO A 126 -17.34 8.23 -3.50
CA PRO A 126 -16.33 9.14 -4.02
C PRO A 126 -16.26 10.50 -3.30
N PHE A 127 -17.24 10.81 -2.45
CA PHE A 127 -17.43 12.14 -1.87
C PHE A 127 -17.28 12.18 -0.36
N CYS A 128 -17.16 11.04 0.31
CA CYS A 128 -16.93 10.94 1.75
C CYS A 128 -16.38 9.55 2.13
N PRO A 129 -15.87 9.35 3.36
CA PRO A 129 -15.32 8.06 3.79
C PRO A 129 -16.31 6.89 3.94
N TYR A 130 -17.58 7.05 3.52
CA TYR A 130 -18.59 6.01 3.63
C TYR A 130 -18.26 4.79 2.75
N LEU A 131 -18.38 3.60 3.32
CA LEU A 131 -18.15 2.31 2.68
C LEU A 131 -19.39 1.43 2.86
N GLU A 132 -19.73 0.63 1.86
CA GLU A 132 -20.73 -0.43 1.97
C GLU A 132 -20.34 -1.66 1.13
N ILE A 133 -20.87 -2.83 1.49
CA ILE A 133 -20.65 -4.07 0.76
C ILE A 133 -21.62 -4.13 -0.42
N HIS A 134 -21.08 -4.40 -1.61
CA HIS A 134 -21.83 -4.64 -2.84
C HIS A 134 -21.60 -6.07 -3.31
N THR A 135 -22.64 -6.69 -3.86
CA THR A 135 -22.50 -7.97 -4.55
C THR A 135 -22.02 -7.73 -5.99
N THR A 136 -21.10 -8.55 -6.47
CA THR A 136 -20.53 -8.56 -7.82
C THR A 136 -21.44 -9.07 -8.93
N ASP A 137 -22.74 -9.19 -8.68
CA ASP A 137 -23.68 -9.38 -9.76
C ASP A 137 -23.59 -8.18 -10.71
N ALA A 138 -23.26 -8.45 -11.97
CA ALA A 138 -22.80 -7.46 -12.96
C ALA A 138 -23.73 -6.26 -13.20
N CYS A 139 -24.95 -6.28 -12.64
CA CYS A 139 -25.96 -5.24 -12.73
C CYS A 139 -26.03 -4.29 -11.52
N SER A 140 -25.51 -4.65 -10.34
CA SER A 140 -25.78 -3.91 -9.08
C SER A 140 -24.71 -2.88 -8.72
N ILE A 141 -23.43 -3.14 -8.99
CA ILE A 141 -22.31 -2.31 -8.50
C ILE A 141 -22.04 -1.04 -9.33
N GLN A 142 -22.98 -0.60 -10.14
CA GLN A 142 -22.72 0.49 -11.07
C GLN A 142 -22.92 1.84 -10.40
N PHE A 143 -23.84 1.88 -9.43
CA PHE A 143 -24.24 3.07 -8.73
C PHE A 143 -24.32 2.82 -7.24
N LEU A 144 -23.81 3.78 -6.48
CA LEU A 144 -23.84 3.82 -5.04
C LEU A 144 -24.77 4.95 -4.62
N THR A 145 -25.72 4.70 -3.72
CA THR A 145 -26.44 5.77 -3.02
C THR A 145 -25.92 5.84 -1.60
N CYS A 146 -25.13 6.87 -1.31
CA CYS A 146 -24.43 6.99 -0.04
C CYS A 146 -25.42 7.11 1.12
N GLN A 147 -25.37 6.18 2.09
CA GLN A 147 -26.24 6.20 3.27
C GLN A 147 -25.72 7.13 4.39
N ASN A 148 -24.56 7.77 4.21
CA ASN A 148 -24.13 8.82 5.13
C ASN A 148 -25.12 9.99 5.07
N PRO A 149 -25.83 10.31 6.17
CA PRO A 149 -26.87 11.35 6.18
C PRO A 149 -26.35 12.75 5.79
N ALA A 150 -25.05 13.02 5.97
CA ALA A 150 -24.44 14.28 5.56
C ALA A 150 -24.10 14.34 4.06
N CYS A 151 -23.94 13.18 3.41
CA CYS A 151 -23.59 13.09 2.00
C CYS A 151 -24.83 12.86 1.12
N GLY A 152 -25.52 11.73 1.30
CA GLY A 152 -26.74 11.38 0.57
C GLY A 152 -26.62 11.29 -0.96
N LYS A 153 -25.42 11.46 -1.54
CA LYS A 153 -25.21 11.52 -2.99
C LYS A 153 -25.35 10.14 -3.63
N ARG A 154 -25.93 10.12 -4.83
CA ARG A 154 -25.83 8.99 -5.76
C ARG A 154 -24.58 9.16 -6.62
N SER A 155 -23.82 8.11 -6.86
CA SER A 155 -22.57 8.17 -7.63
C SER A 155 -22.35 6.94 -8.48
N CYS A 156 -21.78 7.10 -9.67
CA CYS A 156 -21.33 5.97 -10.47
C CYS A 156 -19.97 5.46 -9.96
N LEU A 157 -19.86 4.16 -9.67
CA LEU A 157 -18.61 3.58 -9.14
C LEU A 157 -17.54 3.32 -10.22
N ILE A 158 -17.87 3.56 -11.49
CA ILE A 158 -16.93 3.37 -12.61
C ILE A 158 -16.17 4.67 -12.91
N CYS A 159 -16.90 5.79 -13.02
CA CYS A 159 -16.35 7.11 -13.33
C CYS A 159 -16.26 8.05 -12.13
N LEU A 160 -16.81 7.63 -10.98
CA LEU A 160 -16.83 8.40 -9.73
C LEU A 160 -17.63 9.71 -9.81
N HIS A 161 -18.46 9.89 -10.85
CA HIS A 161 -19.31 11.07 -11.02
C HIS A 161 -20.56 11.00 -10.12
N ALA A 162 -21.03 12.17 -9.69
CA ALA A 162 -22.31 12.30 -8.98
C ALA A 162 -23.43 12.12 -9.99
N ILE A 163 -24.49 11.42 -9.61
CA ILE A 163 -25.65 11.21 -10.47
C ILE A 163 -26.79 12.09 -9.98
N ASP A 164 -27.17 13.06 -10.80
CA ASP A 164 -28.14 14.07 -10.41
C ASP A 164 -29.59 13.59 -10.60
N ASP A 165 -29.84 12.80 -11.65
CA ASP A 165 -31.18 12.28 -11.98
C ASP A 165 -31.14 10.92 -12.73
N ASP A 166 -32.31 10.38 -13.06
CA ASP A 166 -32.46 9.07 -13.70
C ASP A 166 -32.07 9.06 -15.19
N LEU A 167 -32.12 10.21 -15.87
CA LEU A 167 -31.63 10.35 -17.23
C LEU A 167 -30.10 10.27 -17.24
N ASP A 168 -29.46 10.97 -16.30
CA ASP A 168 -28.02 10.92 -16.08
C ASP A 168 -27.55 9.50 -15.71
N GLN A 169 -28.28 8.81 -14.81
CA GLN A 169 -28.03 7.40 -14.53
C GLN A 169 -28.09 6.54 -15.78
N SER A 170 -29.13 6.71 -16.61
CA SER A 170 -29.32 5.90 -17.83
C SER A 170 -28.17 6.13 -18.83
N ASN A 171 -27.71 7.38 -18.98
CA ASN A 171 -26.57 7.72 -19.81
C ASN A 171 -25.30 7.05 -19.29
N HIS A 172 -24.99 7.19 -18.01
CA HIS A 172 -23.86 6.54 -17.36
C HIS A 172 -23.94 5.01 -17.47
N GLN A 173 -25.12 4.43 -17.31
CA GLN A 173 -25.34 2.99 -17.42
C GLN A 173 -24.97 2.50 -18.83
N SER A 174 -25.37 3.23 -19.87
CA SER A 174 -25.08 2.84 -21.25
C SER A 174 -23.58 2.93 -21.60
N ILE A 175 -22.89 3.98 -21.16
CA ILE A 175 -21.49 4.24 -21.54
C ILE A 175 -20.52 3.54 -20.57
N CYS A 176 -20.68 3.78 -19.26
CA CYS A 176 -19.72 3.32 -18.27
C CYS A 176 -19.66 1.80 -18.19
N ILE A 177 -20.79 1.08 -18.28
CA ILE A 177 -20.78 -0.39 -18.29
C ILE A 177 -19.99 -0.92 -19.48
N GLN A 178 -20.26 -0.38 -20.67
CA GLN A 178 -19.61 -0.85 -21.90
C GLN A 178 -18.10 -0.63 -21.86
N LEU A 179 -17.66 0.45 -21.22
CA LEU A 179 -16.26 0.83 -21.16
C LEU A 179 -15.52 0.33 -19.90
N GLN A 180 -16.22 -0.14 -18.87
CA GLN A 180 -15.63 -0.50 -17.58
C GLN A 180 -14.48 -1.49 -17.69
N LYS A 181 -14.66 -2.55 -18.49
CA LYS A 181 -13.64 -3.58 -18.69
C LYS A 181 -12.35 -2.97 -19.25
N TYR A 182 -12.47 -2.10 -20.25
CA TYR A 182 -11.33 -1.49 -20.90
C TYR A 182 -10.68 -0.40 -20.03
N LYS A 183 -11.50 0.36 -19.27
CA LYS A 183 -11.01 1.27 -18.23
C LYS A 183 -10.10 0.53 -17.24
N ARG A 184 -10.55 -0.62 -16.71
CA ARG A 184 -9.72 -1.44 -15.80
C ARG A 184 -8.41 -1.90 -16.45
N MET A 185 -8.42 -2.27 -17.72
CA MET A 185 -7.19 -2.66 -18.43
C MET A 185 -6.20 -1.49 -18.52
N VAL A 186 -6.68 -0.28 -18.81
CA VAL A 186 -5.85 0.93 -18.86
C VAL A 186 -5.30 1.29 -17.47
N GLU A 187 -6.14 1.28 -16.44
CA GLU A 187 -5.73 1.55 -15.05
C GLU A 187 -4.67 0.54 -14.58
N GLN A 188 -4.87 -0.75 -14.87
CA GLN A 188 -3.89 -1.80 -14.57
C GLN A 188 -2.58 -1.61 -15.33
N ALA A 189 -2.61 -1.17 -16.60
CA ALA A 189 -1.39 -0.89 -17.35
C ALA A 189 -0.60 0.29 -16.76
N ILE A 190 -1.29 1.35 -16.31
CA ILE A 190 -0.66 2.49 -15.63
C ILE A 190 -0.01 2.04 -14.32
N GLU A 191 -0.72 1.24 -13.52
CA GLU A 191 -0.21 0.69 -12.27
C GLU A 191 1.03 -0.19 -12.52
N LEU A 192 0.92 -1.18 -13.41
CA LEU A 192 1.99 -2.13 -13.74
C LEU A 192 3.25 -1.46 -14.28
N GLY A 193 3.10 -0.36 -15.03
CA GLY A 193 4.25 0.38 -15.54
C GLY A 193 4.96 1.22 -14.49
N SER A 194 4.22 1.72 -13.49
CA SER A 194 4.73 2.60 -12.43
C SER A 194 5.43 1.82 -11.30
N VAL A 195 5.16 0.54 -11.20
CA VAL A 195 5.65 -0.33 -10.12
C VAL A 195 6.37 -1.55 -10.66
N ARG A 196 6.97 -2.35 -9.78
CA ARG A 196 7.46 -3.67 -10.16
C ARG A 196 7.12 -4.67 -9.06
N ARG A 197 6.62 -5.83 -9.46
CA ARG A 197 6.21 -6.89 -8.52
C ARG A 197 7.37 -7.85 -8.27
N CYS A 198 7.53 -8.26 -7.02
CA CYS A 198 8.47 -9.31 -6.65
C CYS A 198 8.17 -10.58 -7.48
N PRO A 199 9.17 -11.16 -8.17
CA PRO A 199 8.95 -12.33 -9.03
C PRO A 199 8.52 -13.59 -8.27
N HIS A 200 8.64 -13.62 -6.94
CA HIS A 200 8.22 -14.74 -6.11
C HIS A 200 6.86 -14.49 -5.45
N CYS A 201 6.72 -13.47 -4.59
CA CYS A 201 5.51 -13.26 -3.79
C CYS A 201 4.55 -12.20 -4.36
N GLN A 202 4.87 -11.60 -5.51
CA GLN A 202 4.08 -10.56 -6.18
C GLN A 202 3.87 -9.26 -5.40
N LEU A 203 4.56 -9.08 -4.26
CA LEU A 203 4.55 -7.82 -3.54
C LEU A 203 5.01 -6.69 -4.47
N THR A 204 4.20 -5.66 -4.58
CA THR A 204 4.49 -4.46 -5.36
C THR A 204 5.53 -3.60 -4.67
N GLY A 205 6.59 -3.22 -5.39
CA GLY A 205 7.62 -2.30 -4.94
C GLY A 205 7.84 -1.17 -5.94
N ILE A 206 8.02 0.04 -5.42
CA ILE A 206 8.50 1.21 -6.17
C ILE A 206 9.94 1.43 -5.76
N LYS A 207 10.78 1.75 -6.73
CA LYS A 207 12.17 2.03 -6.48
C LYS A 207 12.40 3.50 -6.17
N ASP A 208 13.03 3.76 -5.03
CA ASP A 208 13.32 5.09 -4.49
C ASP A 208 14.82 5.45 -4.56
N ASP A 209 15.70 4.46 -4.65
CA ASP A 209 17.14 4.64 -4.88
C ASP A 209 17.59 4.27 -6.31
N ASN A 210 18.87 4.48 -6.58
CA ASN A 210 19.42 4.38 -7.94
C ASN A 210 20.18 3.08 -8.24
N CYS A 211 20.42 2.26 -7.22
CA CYS A 211 20.88 0.88 -7.41
C CYS A 211 19.85 0.15 -8.30
N THR A 212 20.11 -1.02 -8.87
CA THR A 212 19.05 -1.81 -9.54
C THR A 212 18.70 -3.06 -8.76
N HIS A 213 19.43 -3.34 -7.68
CA HIS A 213 19.16 -4.47 -6.80
C HIS A 213 17.94 -4.17 -5.92
N MET A 214 17.13 -5.19 -5.71
CA MET A 214 15.96 -5.17 -4.84
C MET A 214 16.03 -6.37 -3.91
N VAL A 215 15.63 -6.17 -2.66
CA VAL A 215 15.35 -7.25 -1.72
C VAL A 215 13.88 -7.13 -1.33
N CYS A 216 13.11 -8.20 -1.48
CA CYS A 216 11.70 -8.19 -1.13
C CYS A 216 11.52 -8.20 0.38
N GLU A 217 10.83 -7.21 0.95
CA GLU A 217 10.59 -7.13 2.41
C GLU A 217 9.71 -8.26 2.96
N ARG A 218 8.92 -8.92 2.11
CA ARG A 218 8.01 -10.00 2.52
C ARG A 218 8.67 -11.38 2.48
N CYS A 219 9.44 -11.67 1.44
CA CYS A 219 9.99 -13.00 1.20
C CYS A 219 11.52 -13.03 1.09
N GLU A 220 12.19 -11.90 1.36
CA GLU A 220 13.64 -11.72 1.40
C GLU A 220 14.39 -12.06 0.11
N LEU A 221 13.67 -12.27 -1.00
CA LEU A 221 14.26 -12.59 -2.29
C LEU A 221 15.02 -11.39 -2.85
N SER A 222 16.27 -11.62 -3.27
CA SER A 222 17.05 -10.69 -4.10
C SER A 222 16.67 -10.80 -5.58
N TRP A 223 16.44 -9.67 -6.25
CA TRP A 223 16.08 -9.62 -7.66
C TRP A 223 16.45 -8.29 -8.31
N CYS A 224 16.52 -8.25 -9.64
CA CYS A 224 16.89 -7.05 -10.40
C CYS A 224 15.65 -6.23 -10.77
N TYR A 225 15.60 -4.95 -10.39
CA TYR A 225 14.47 -4.07 -10.68
C TYR A 225 14.26 -3.87 -12.17
N VAL A 226 15.32 -3.85 -12.99
CA VAL A 226 15.29 -3.55 -14.43
C VAL A 226 14.67 -4.70 -15.24
N CYS A 227 15.18 -5.93 -15.11
CA CYS A 227 14.63 -7.09 -15.82
C CYS A 227 13.47 -7.77 -15.04
N GLY A 228 13.40 -7.61 -13.72
CA GLY A 228 12.44 -8.30 -12.87
C GLY A 228 12.76 -9.78 -12.60
N MET A 229 13.96 -10.24 -12.98
CA MET A 229 14.39 -11.63 -12.76
C MET A 229 14.93 -11.82 -11.34
N LYS A 230 14.75 -13.02 -10.80
CA LYS A 230 15.40 -13.42 -9.54
C LYS A 230 16.91 -13.42 -9.71
N GLU A 231 17.65 -13.22 -8.61
CA GLU A 231 19.11 -13.31 -8.64
C GLU A 231 19.58 -14.60 -9.31
N GLU A 232 19.01 -15.77 -8.97
CA GLU A 232 19.38 -17.06 -9.56
C GLU A 232 19.09 -17.22 -11.07
N GLU A 233 18.21 -16.38 -11.64
CA GLU A 233 17.77 -16.42 -13.04
C GLU A 233 18.54 -15.42 -13.93
N CYS A 234 19.31 -14.52 -13.32
CA CYS A 234 20.07 -13.51 -14.02
C CYS A 234 21.24 -14.12 -14.84
N ASP A 235 21.61 -13.45 -15.94
CA ASP A 235 22.78 -13.84 -16.73
C ASP A 235 24.07 -13.42 -16.03
N VAL A 236 25.00 -14.35 -15.82
CA VAL A 236 26.32 -14.16 -15.16
C VAL A 236 27.42 -14.98 -15.83
N ASP A 237 28.68 -14.59 -15.64
CA ASP A 237 29.84 -15.29 -16.21
C ASP A 237 30.27 -16.55 -15.43
N SER A 238 29.98 -16.61 -14.13
CA SER A 238 30.40 -17.72 -13.25
C SER A 238 29.28 -18.13 -12.30
N TYR A 239 28.97 -19.43 -12.26
CA TYR A 239 27.92 -20.01 -11.40
C TYR A 239 28.38 -20.34 -9.97
N ALA A 240 29.65 -20.07 -9.62
CA ALA A 240 30.18 -20.46 -8.30
C ALA A 240 29.63 -19.60 -7.16
N ASP A 241 29.40 -18.30 -7.40
CA ASP A 241 28.84 -17.32 -6.47
C ASP A 241 27.95 -16.35 -7.27
N HIS A 242 26.75 -16.80 -7.67
CA HIS A 242 25.84 -16.01 -8.52
C HIS A 242 25.23 -14.85 -7.72
N THR A 243 25.74 -13.63 -7.90
CA THR A 243 25.17 -12.42 -7.29
C THR A 243 24.58 -11.47 -8.33
N LEU A 244 23.67 -10.59 -7.90
CA LEU A 244 23.21 -9.49 -8.76
C LEU A 244 24.35 -8.53 -9.18
N SER A 245 25.45 -8.48 -8.43
CA SER A 245 26.63 -7.71 -8.84
C SER A 245 27.28 -8.29 -10.10
N ASP A 246 27.35 -9.62 -10.21
CA ASP A 246 27.88 -10.30 -11.39
C ASP A 246 26.95 -10.12 -12.60
N HIS A 247 25.63 -10.05 -12.36
CA HIS A 247 24.66 -9.72 -13.40
C HIS A 247 24.88 -8.32 -14.00
N ASN A 248 25.45 -7.39 -13.23
CA ASN A 248 25.73 -6.05 -13.73
C ASN A 248 27.07 -5.90 -14.44
N GLN A 249 27.95 -6.93 -14.42
CA GLN A 249 29.25 -6.84 -15.06
C GLN A 249 29.14 -7.03 -16.58
N GLY A 250 29.78 -6.15 -17.35
CA GLY A 250 29.79 -6.21 -18.81
C GLY A 250 28.42 -6.01 -19.48
N TRP A 251 27.47 -5.43 -18.74
CA TRP A 251 26.10 -5.21 -19.21
C TRP A 251 26.06 -4.40 -20.49
N GLU A 252 26.99 -3.46 -20.70
CA GLU A 252 27.10 -2.58 -21.87
C GLU A 252 27.17 -3.34 -23.20
N SER A 253 27.61 -4.60 -23.15
CA SER A 253 27.83 -5.46 -24.33
C SER A 253 26.93 -6.70 -24.35
N ASN A 254 26.07 -6.88 -23.35
CA ASN A 254 25.24 -8.08 -23.20
C ASN A 254 23.80 -7.68 -22.88
N GLU A 255 22.91 -7.86 -23.86
CA GLU A 255 21.50 -7.50 -23.73
C GLU A 255 20.72 -8.26 -22.65
N LYS A 256 21.28 -9.36 -22.14
CA LYS A 256 20.69 -10.14 -21.04
C LYS A 256 21.07 -9.61 -19.66
N ARG A 257 21.98 -8.64 -19.59
CA ARG A 257 22.48 -8.03 -18.36
C ARG A 257 21.92 -6.64 -18.19
N CYS A 258 21.80 -6.21 -16.94
CA CYS A 258 21.27 -4.89 -16.59
C CYS A 258 22.36 -4.05 -15.91
N PRO A 259 22.32 -2.73 -15.99
CA PRO A 259 23.25 -1.87 -15.28
C PRO A 259 23.04 -1.96 -13.77
N MET A 260 24.09 -1.71 -12.98
CA MET A 260 23.99 -1.54 -11.53
C MET A 260 23.30 -0.24 -11.14
N TYR A 261 23.52 0.83 -11.92
CA TYR A 261 22.92 2.14 -11.73
C TYR A 261 22.27 2.64 -13.02
N LEU A 262 21.05 3.17 -12.93
CA LEU A 262 20.29 3.56 -14.13
C LEU A 262 20.97 4.65 -14.97
N TYR A 263 21.68 5.59 -14.37
CA TYR A 263 22.39 6.66 -15.11
C TYR A 263 23.52 6.13 -16.01
N ASN A 264 24.04 4.91 -15.75
CA ASN A 264 25.04 4.30 -16.62
C ASN A 264 24.47 3.94 -18.00
N ILE A 265 23.14 3.85 -18.14
CA ILE A 265 22.49 3.55 -19.42
C ILE A 265 22.79 4.62 -20.47
N TYR A 266 22.93 5.88 -20.04
CA TYR A 266 23.28 7.00 -20.93
C TYR A 266 24.57 6.77 -21.72
N ASN A 267 25.51 5.96 -21.19
CA ASN A 267 26.78 5.67 -21.86
C ASN A 267 26.62 4.88 -23.17
N ILE A 268 25.52 4.14 -23.32
CA ILE A 268 25.22 3.37 -24.53
C ILE A 268 23.92 3.79 -25.22
N ASP A 269 23.00 4.42 -24.50
CA ASP A 269 21.69 4.85 -24.99
C ASP A 269 21.39 6.28 -24.53
N ASN A 270 21.67 7.25 -25.41
CA ASN A 270 21.54 8.68 -25.12
C ASN A 270 20.10 9.18 -24.90
N ARG A 271 19.09 8.31 -25.02
CA ARG A 271 17.70 8.62 -24.66
C ARG A 271 17.51 8.73 -23.15
N TRP A 272 18.38 8.07 -22.38
CA TRP A 272 18.30 8.07 -20.93
C TRP A 272 18.81 9.39 -20.34
N PRO A 273 18.18 9.91 -19.27
CA PRO A 273 18.73 11.05 -18.55
C PRO A 273 20.07 10.73 -17.88
N THR A 274 20.78 11.77 -17.45
CA THR A 274 22.04 11.64 -16.70
C THR A 274 21.87 11.83 -15.19
N SER A 275 20.72 12.35 -14.75
CA SER A 275 20.38 12.50 -13.33
C SER A 275 19.65 11.26 -12.81
N ASP A 276 19.89 10.95 -11.54
CA ASP A 276 19.29 9.80 -10.85
C ASP A 276 17.76 9.78 -10.92
N GLU A 277 17.15 10.88 -10.50
CA GLU A 277 15.70 11.08 -10.54
C GLU A 277 15.15 10.98 -11.97
N GLY A 278 15.84 11.59 -12.94
CA GLY A 278 15.44 11.55 -14.34
C GLY A 278 15.45 10.13 -14.90
N CYS A 279 16.46 9.32 -14.58
CA CYS A 279 16.51 7.92 -15.02
C CYS A 279 15.38 7.08 -14.43
N ARG A 280 15.02 7.29 -13.16
CA ARG A 280 13.90 6.61 -12.51
C ARG A 280 12.58 6.98 -13.16
N GLU A 281 12.31 8.28 -13.31
CA GLU A 281 11.11 8.77 -14.00
C GLU A 281 11.01 8.25 -15.43
N TYR A 282 12.15 8.24 -16.15
CA TYR A 282 12.22 7.70 -17.50
C TYR A 282 11.88 6.21 -17.55
N LEU A 283 12.45 5.40 -16.65
CA LEU A 283 12.17 3.96 -16.57
C LEU A 283 10.68 3.67 -16.32
N HIS A 284 10.07 4.35 -15.34
CA HIS A 284 8.66 4.17 -15.01
C HIS A 284 7.76 4.64 -16.16
N ARG A 285 8.06 5.82 -16.73
CA ARG A 285 7.32 6.32 -17.90
C ARG A 285 7.42 5.37 -19.08
N TYR A 286 8.63 4.86 -19.38
CA TYR A 286 8.88 3.93 -20.47
C TYR A 286 8.06 2.65 -20.33
N ARG A 287 8.06 2.05 -19.14
CA ARG A 287 7.28 0.84 -18.86
C ARG A 287 5.78 1.09 -18.98
N THR A 288 5.28 2.19 -18.43
CA THR A 288 3.86 2.54 -18.56
C THR A 288 3.47 2.73 -20.02
N LEU A 289 4.31 3.38 -20.84
CA LEU A 289 4.07 3.49 -22.28
C LEU A 289 4.06 2.11 -22.98
N CYS A 290 4.94 1.18 -22.59
CA CYS A 290 4.93 -0.19 -23.11
C CYS A 290 3.60 -0.89 -22.79
N GLU A 291 3.16 -0.84 -21.54
CA GLU A 291 1.91 -1.49 -21.11
C GLU A 291 0.69 -0.84 -21.76
N LEU A 292 0.64 0.49 -21.82
CA LEU A 292 -0.43 1.23 -22.51
C LEU A 292 -0.46 0.94 -24.02
N SER A 293 0.71 0.83 -24.66
CA SER A 293 0.82 0.46 -26.08
C SER A 293 0.30 -0.96 -26.32
N ASN A 294 0.56 -1.90 -25.41
CA ASN A 294 -0.01 -3.24 -25.47
C ASN A 294 -1.54 -3.22 -25.31
N VAL A 295 -2.07 -2.46 -24.35
CA VAL A 295 -3.53 -2.30 -24.18
C VAL A 295 -4.17 -1.68 -25.42
N LEU A 296 -3.58 -0.63 -25.98
CA LEU A 296 -4.03 0.01 -27.22
C LEU A 296 -4.12 -1.00 -28.38
N LYS A 297 -3.12 -1.86 -28.55
CA LYS A 297 -3.13 -2.92 -29.58
C LYS A 297 -4.23 -3.96 -29.36
N ILE A 298 -4.58 -4.25 -28.11
CA ILE A 298 -5.63 -5.23 -27.76
C ILE A 298 -7.03 -4.65 -27.97
N ILE A 299 -7.28 -3.43 -27.50
CA ILE A 299 -8.64 -2.85 -27.51
C ILE A 299 -8.96 -2.06 -28.79
N GLY A 300 -7.92 -1.66 -29.53
CA GLY A 300 -8.05 -0.84 -30.74
C GLY A 300 -8.07 0.66 -30.45
N GLU A 301 -7.64 1.43 -31.44
CA GLU A 301 -7.47 2.88 -31.32
C GLU A 301 -8.79 3.61 -31.01
N ASP A 302 -9.85 3.32 -31.76
CA ASP A 302 -11.16 3.96 -31.60
C ASP A 302 -11.70 3.84 -30.17
N LYS A 303 -11.61 2.64 -29.57
CA LYS A 303 -12.05 2.41 -28.19
C LYS A 303 -11.14 3.07 -27.17
N PHE A 304 -9.84 3.17 -27.45
CA PHE A 304 -8.88 3.85 -26.59
C PHE A 304 -9.14 5.36 -26.52
N TYR A 305 -9.48 6.00 -27.66
CA TYR A 305 -9.93 7.39 -27.69
C TYR A 305 -11.24 7.58 -26.94
N GLU A 306 -12.25 6.75 -27.22
CA GLU A 306 -13.55 6.83 -26.54
C GLU A 306 -13.42 6.73 -25.01
N LEU A 307 -12.52 5.86 -24.53
CA LEU A 307 -12.19 5.74 -23.10
C LEU A 307 -11.57 7.02 -22.53
N ASN A 308 -10.60 7.60 -23.23
CA ASN A 308 -9.94 8.80 -22.74
C ASN A 308 -10.87 10.01 -22.80
N ASP A 309 -11.70 10.14 -23.82
CA ASP A 309 -12.69 11.20 -23.91
C ASP A 309 -13.73 11.10 -22.79
N THR A 310 -14.12 9.87 -22.44
CA THR A 310 -15.13 9.62 -21.39
C THR A 310 -14.56 9.81 -19.98
N PHE A 311 -13.38 9.26 -19.70
CA PHE A 311 -12.86 9.17 -18.32
C PHE A 311 -11.60 9.99 -18.06
N ARG A 312 -10.95 10.50 -19.12
CA ARG A 312 -9.69 11.26 -19.05
C ARG A 312 -8.55 10.58 -18.30
N ILE A 313 -8.53 9.24 -18.27
CA ILE A 313 -7.58 8.45 -17.48
C ILE A 313 -6.15 8.63 -17.97
N ILE A 314 -5.94 8.74 -19.29
CA ILE A 314 -4.60 8.88 -19.88
C ILE A 314 -4.06 10.28 -19.58
N ASP A 315 -4.88 11.31 -19.80
CA ASP A 315 -4.54 12.71 -19.51
C ASP A 315 -4.22 12.89 -18.02
N ALA A 316 -5.07 12.36 -17.14
CA ALA A 316 -4.91 12.47 -15.69
C ALA A 316 -3.63 11.78 -15.19
N ALA A 317 -3.19 10.73 -15.88
CA ALA A 317 -1.93 10.04 -15.61
C ALA A 317 -0.69 10.71 -16.24
N GLY A 318 -0.86 11.82 -16.98
CA GLY A 318 0.26 12.58 -17.57
C GLY A 318 0.83 11.98 -18.86
N TYR A 319 0.01 11.26 -19.62
CA TYR A 319 0.37 10.68 -20.91
C TYR A 319 -0.49 11.27 -22.03
N THR A 320 -0.05 11.11 -23.28
CA THR A 320 -0.86 11.43 -24.45
C THR A 320 -1.06 10.20 -25.32
N ILE A 321 -2.17 10.13 -26.05
CA ILE A 321 -2.44 8.99 -26.94
C ILE A 321 -1.38 8.92 -28.05
N ASP A 322 -0.95 10.05 -28.59
CA ASP A 322 0.12 10.08 -29.62
C ASP A 322 1.44 9.51 -29.09
N GLU A 323 1.82 9.81 -27.85
CA GLU A 323 3.01 9.24 -27.23
C GLU A 323 2.91 7.72 -27.07
N ILE A 324 1.74 7.20 -26.68
CA ILE A 324 1.49 5.77 -26.53
C ILE A 324 1.53 5.07 -27.91
N LYS A 325 0.91 5.68 -28.92
CA LYS A 325 0.88 5.18 -30.30
C LYS A 325 2.26 5.11 -30.92
N ASN A 326 3.06 6.16 -30.75
CA ASN A 326 4.39 6.28 -31.32
C ASN A 326 5.46 5.51 -30.52
N HIS A 327 5.07 4.82 -29.44
CA HIS A 327 5.96 3.94 -28.70
C HIS A 327 6.16 2.63 -29.47
N GLU A 328 7.07 2.66 -30.45
CA GLU A 328 7.25 1.59 -31.45
C GLU A 328 7.85 0.30 -30.89
N THR A 329 8.72 0.38 -29.87
CA THR A 329 9.45 -0.77 -29.34
C THR A 329 9.42 -0.80 -27.82
N CYS A 330 9.13 -1.95 -27.22
CA CYS A 330 9.30 -2.16 -25.76
C CYS A 330 10.76 -2.50 -25.39
N VAL A 331 11.73 -2.04 -26.19
CA VAL A 331 13.17 -2.24 -26.00
C VAL A 331 13.74 -1.15 -25.08
N LEU A 332 13.78 -1.47 -23.80
CA LEU A 332 14.16 -0.54 -22.72
C LEU A 332 15.55 0.09 -22.92
N ILE A 333 16.53 -0.71 -23.33
CA ILE A 333 17.92 -0.28 -23.54
C ILE A 333 18.32 -0.61 -24.98
N LYS A 334 18.79 0.39 -25.74
CA LYS A 334 19.37 0.18 -27.06
C LYS A 334 20.86 -0.10 -26.95
N TYR A 335 21.25 -1.33 -27.23
CA TYR A 335 22.65 -1.72 -27.29
C TYR A 335 23.28 -1.31 -28.63
N PRO A 336 24.56 -0.89 -28.66
CA PRO A 336 25.27 -0.63 -29.90
C PRO A 336 25.29 -1.91 -30.74
N THR A 337 24.80 -1.85 -31.98
CA THR A 337 24.97 -2.99 -32.89
C THR A 337 26.43 -3.07 -33.31
N ASN A 338 27.01 -4.27 -33.39
CA ASN A 338 28.42 -4.52 -33.81
C ASN A 338 28.80 -4.00 -35.23
N ASN A 339 27.96 -3.18 -35.87
CA ASN A 339 28.13 -2.63 -37.21
C ASN A 339 28.29 -1.09 -37.25
N ASP A 340 28.34 -0.39 -36.11
CA ASP A 340 28.57 1.06 -36.04
C ASP A 340 29.98 1.41 -35.51
#